data_AF-A0A947QTA3-F1
#
_entry.id   AF-A0A947QTA3-F1
#
_cell.length_a   1.000
_cell.length_b   1.000
_cell.length_c   1.000
_cell.angle_alpha   90.00
_cell.angle_beta   90.00
_cell.angle_gamma   90.00
#
_symmetry.space_group_name_H-M   'P 1'
#
loop_
_entity.id
_entity.type
_entity.pdbx_description
1 polymer ?
#
loop_
_entity_poly.entity_id
_entity_poly.type
_entity_poly.pdbx_seq_one_letter_code
_entity_poly.pdbx_strand_id
1 'polypeptide(L)'
;MEFPSVEQPTYRPTDQELKPGKMSAAGFLQEGQTLEQVLKMDEQALQILGYTAQEVADLLGPVTEMAANGGNFDYTAPNGKQYEVRTQTWRGSQQCPWKDAVDWRRSSGAMDMHVTEKGKGNEPVHIAGLLRHLIEKHGFFEGGSYRVAPEVIVELFGTERFPGSLEEVKEPKL
;
A
#
# COMPACT_ATOMS: atom_id res chain seq x y z
N MET A 1 -5.03 4.59 -28.05
CA MET A 1 -5.25 3.50 -27.07
C MET A 1 -6.16 4.10 -26.01
N GLU A 2 -7.47 3.87 -26.12
CA GLU A 2 -8.42 4.34 -25.11
C GLU A 2 -8.31 3.39 -23.92
N PHE A 3 -7.95 3.94 -22.76
CA PHE A 3 -7.96 3.20 -21.51
C PHE A 3 -9.41 2.87 -21.15
N PRO A 4 -9.73 1.64 -20.70
CA PRO A 4 -11.07 1.33 -20.23
C PRO A 4 -11.45 2.32 -19.13
N SER A 5 -12.67 2.86 -19.20
CA SER A 5 -13.20 3.76 -18.18
C SER A 5 -13.15 3.05 -16.83
N VAL A 6 -12.27 3.49 -15.94
CA VAL A 6 -12.26 3.06 -14.55
C VAL A 6 -13.64 3.43 -14.00
N GLU A 7 -14.43 2.44 -13.58
CA GLU A 7 -15.69 2.68 -12.88
C GLU A 7 -15.37 3.60 -11.71
N GLN A 8 -15.83 4.85 -11.80
CA GLN A 8 -15.59 5.85 -10.77
C GLN A 8 -16.27 5.36 -9.49
N PRO A 9 -15.59 5.37 -8.32
CA PRO A 9 -16.22 4.96 -7.09
C PRO A 9 -17.45 5.83 -6.86
N THR A 10 -18.57 5.20 -6.54
CA THR A 10 -19.86 5.89 -6.32
C THR A 10 -19.82 6.80 -5.09
N TYR A 11 -18.80 6.65 -4.25
CA TYR A 11 -18.55 7.44 -3.08
C TYR A 11 -17.06 7.78 -2.94
N ARG A 12 -16.75 9.05 -2.66
CA ARG A 12 -15.42 9.51 -2.27
C ARG A 12 -15.45 9.93 -0.81
N PRO A 13 -14.60 9.38 0.07
CA PRO A 13 -14.57 9.75 1.48
C PRO A 13 -14.07 11.18 1.65
N THR A 14 -14.56 11.86 2.69
CA THR A 14 -14.07 13.17 3.10
C THR A 14 -12.80 13.04 3.96
N ASP A 15 -11.99 14.11 4.05
CA ASP A 15 -10.81 14.12 4.93
C ASP A 15 -11.17 13.77 6.37
N GLN A 16 -12.29 14.29 6.88
CA GLN A 16 -12.75 14.02 8.24
C GLN A 16 -13.16 12.56 8.47
N GLU A 17 -13.56 11.85 7.41
CA GLU A 17 -13.88 10.41 7.45
C GLU A 17 -12.64 9.54 7.51
N LEU A 18 -11.59 9.99 6.82
CA LEU A 18 -10.30 9.32 6.79
C LEU A 18 -9.45 9.62 8.02
N LYS A 19 -9.74 10.69 8.76
CA LYS A 19 -9.10 10.96 10.05
C LYS A 19 -9.47 9.90 11.12
N PRO A 20 -8.66 9.79 12.20
CA PRO A 20 -8.91 8.82 13.27
C PRO A 20 -10.31 8.97 13.89
N GLY A 21 -10.93 7.84 14.23
CA GLY A 21 -12.16 7.75 15.03
C GLY A 21 -13.46 7.60 14.27
N LYS A 22 -13.51 7.86 12.95
CA LYS A 22 -14.75 7.69 12.15
C LYS A 22 -14.81 6.36 11.40
N MET A 23 -13.87 6.10 10.50
CA MET A 23 -13.82 4.86 9.72
C MET A 23 -12.77 3.86 10.20
N SER A 24 -11.72 4.35 10.85
CA SER A 24 -10.63 3.57 11.45
C SER A 24 -10.25 4.20 12.79
N ALA A 25 -9.91 3.38 13.79
CA ALA A 25 -9.45 3.88 15.08
C ALA A 25 -8.13 4.67 14.94
N ALA A 26 -7.22 4.20 14.07
CA ALA A 26 -5.96 4.88 13.77
C ALA A 26 -6.10 5.92 12.64
N GLY A 27 -7.18 5.86 11.86
CA GLY A 27 -7.36 6.68 10.67
C GLY A 27 -6.60 6.14 9.45
N PHE A 28 -6.98 6.64 8.29
CA PHE A 28 -6.29 6.52 7.01
C PHE A 28 -5.47 7.77 6.67
N LEU A 29 -5.73 8.90 7.35
CA LEU A 29 -4.96 10.14 7.29
C LEU A 29 -4.54 10.55 8.70
N GLN A 30 -3.40 11.22 8.82
CA GLN A 30 -2.99 11.89 10.07
C GLN A 30 -3.53 13.32 10.13
N GLU A 31 -3.45 13.92 11.33
CA GLU A 31 -3.84 15.30 11.52
C GLU A 31 -3.04 16.24 10.61
N GLY A 32 -3.72 17.23 10.01
CA GLY A 32 -3.12 18.14 9.03
C GLY A 32 -2.96 17.62 7.60
N GLN A 33 -3.21 16.32 7.32
CA GLN A 33 -3.26 15.81 5.94
C GLN A 33 -4.65 15.94 5.33
N THR A 34 -4.68 16.14 4.01
CA THR A 34 -5.87 15.93 3.18
C THR A 34 -5.68 14.75 2.24
N LEU A 35 -6.79 14.14 1.83
CA LEU A 35 -6.78 13.04 0.86
C LEU A 35 -6.10 13.47 -0.44
N GLU A 36 -6.42 14.68 -0.92
CA GLU A 36 -5.87 15.20 -2.17
C GLU A 36 -4.35 15.37 -2.12
N GLN A 37 -3.82 15.85 -0.99
CA GLN A 37 -2.37 15.99 -0.81
C GLN A 37 -1.68 14.63 -0.86
N VAL A 38 -2.21 13.63 -0.15
CA VAL A 38 -1.63 12.28 -0.11
C VAL A 38 -1.66 11.63 -1.49
N LEU A 39 -2.81 11.67 -2.18
CA LEU A 39 -2.94 11.12 -3.53
C LEU A 39 -1.96 11.78 -4.50
N LYS A 40 -1.81 13.10 -4.46
CA LYS A 40 -0.88 13.82 -5.33
C LYS A 40 0.59 13.49 -5.02
N MET A 41 0.94 13.37 -3.74
CA MET A 41 2.30 12.96 -3.34
C MET A 41 2.61 11.54 -3.82
N ASP A 42 1.67 10.61 -3.66
CA ASP A 42 1.82 9.23 -4.10
C ASP A 42 1.94 9.13 -5.62
N GLU A 43 1.11 9.88 -6.36
CA GLU A 43 1.19 9.97 -7.82
C GLU A 43 2.56 10.50 -8.29
N GLN A 44 3.08 11.55 -7.65
CA GLN A 44 4.40 12.11 -7.99
C GLN A 44 5.54 11.12 -7.69
N ALA A 45 5.48 10.42 -6.56
CA ALA A 45 6.46 9.39 -6.21
C ALA A 45 6.46 8.26 -7.24
N LEU A 46 5.27 7.77 -7.61
CA LEU A 46 5.09 6.75 -8.65
C LEU A 46 5.68 7.18 -10.00
N GLN A 47 5.45 8.43 -10.42
CA GLN A 47 6.03 8.99 -11.64
C GLN A 47 7.56 8.99 -11.61
N ILE A 48 8.17 9.38 -10.48
CA ILE A 48 9.63 9.39 -10.30
C ILE A 48 10.20 7.96 -10.35
N LEU A 49 9.53 7.01 -9.70
CA LEU A 49 9.93 5.61 -9.67
C LEU A 49 9.72 4.90 -11.01
N GLY A 50 8.91 5.47 -11.91
CA GLY A 50 8.51 4.86 -13.17
C GLY A 50 7.58 3.66 -12.99
N TYR A 51 6.71 3.72 -11.99
CA TYR A 51 5.68 2.73 -11.70
C TYR A 51 4.29 3.36 -11.78
N THR A 52 3.29 2.57 -12.15
CA THR A 52 1.88 2.90 -11.96
C THR A 52 1.35 2.32 -10.64
N ALA A 53 0.25 2.86 -10.13
CA ALA A 53 -0.40 2.29 -8.94
C ALA A 53 -0.79 0.81 -9.14
N GLN A 54 -1.29 0.44 -10.33
CA GLN A 54 -1.63 -0.94 -10.66
C GLN A 54 -0.40 -1.86 -10.56
N GLU A 55 0.74 -1.44 -11.11
CA GLU A 55 1.96 -2.24 -11.03
C GLU A 55 2.44 -2.41 -9.60
N VAL A 56 2.33 -1.38 -8.75
CA VAL A 56 2.69 -1.51 -7.34
C VAL A 56 1.69 -2.41 -6.58
N ALA A 57 0.40 -2.36 -6.92
CA ALA A 57 -0.59 -3.30 -6.39
C ALA A 57 -0.29 -4.75 -6.83
N ASP A 58 0.19 -4.94 -8.06
CA ASP A 58 0.58 -6.27 -8.59
C ASP A 58 1.80 -6.82 -7.84
N LEU A 59 2.75 -5.98 -7.43
CA LEU A 59 3.88 -6.38 -6.57
C LEU A 59 3.42 -6.92 -5.22
N LEU A 60 2.34 -6.36 -4.65
CA LEU A 60 1.74 -6.84 -3.39
C LEU A 60 0.89 -8.11 -3.58
N GLY A 61 0.48 -8.43 -4.80
CA GLY A 61 -0.48 -9.51 -5.09
C GLY A 61 -0.06 -10.85 -4.48
N PRO A 62 1.11 -11.41 -4.85
CA PRO A 62 1.55 -12.72 -4.38
C PRO A 62 1.68 -12.81 -2.85
N VAL A 63 2.31 -11.83 -2.21
CA VAL A 63 2.49 -11.84 -0.74
C VAL A 63 1.16 -11.72 -0.01
N THR A 64 0.22 -10.91 -0.51
CA THR A 64 -1.12 -10.76 0.07
C THR A 64 -1.94 -12.04 -0.09
N GLU A 65 -1.85 -12.72 -1.24
CA GLU A 65 -2.55 -13.98 -1.51
C GLU A 65 -2.02 -15.13 -0.66
N MET A 66 -0.69 -15.21 -0.47
CA MET A 66 -0.08 -16.16 0.45
C MET A 66 -0.55 -15.89 1.89
N ALA A 67 -0.52 -14.63 2.32
CA ALA A 67 -0.92 -14.22 3.66
C ALA A 67 -2.42 -14.49 3.94
N ALA A 68 -3.28 -14.39 2.93
CA ALA A 68 -4.70 -14.73 3.05
C ALA A 68 -4.95 -16.21 3.42
N ASN A 69 -3.99 -17.11 3.17
CA ASN A 69 -4.05 -18.50 3.62
C ASN A 69 -3.64 -18.68 5.10
N GLY A 70 -3.14 -17.61 5.73
CA GLY A 70 -2.73 -17.56 7.13
C GLY A 70 -1.35 -18.17 7.40
N GLY A 71 -0.81 -17.86 8.58
CA GLY A 71 0.47 -18.39 9.06
C GLY A 71 1.67 -17.56 8.59
N ASN A 72 2.84 -17.87 9.15
CA ASN A 72 4.09 -17.23 8.77
C ASN A 72 4.72 -18.01 7.61
N PHE A 73 5.35 -17.30 6.68
CA PHE A 73 5.94 -17.91 5.49
C PHE A 73 7.16 -17.15 5.00
N ASP A 74 7.98 -17.85 4.23
CA ASP A 74 9.08 -17.24 3.47
C ASP A 74 8.58 -16.81 2.10
N TYR A 75 9.02 -15.64 1.65
CA TYR A 75 8.68 -15.09 0.34
C TYR A 75 9.94 -14.68 -0.41
N THR A 76 10.06 -15.10 -1.67
CA THR A 76 11.11 -14.60 -2.58
C THR A 76 10.46 -13.62 -3.55
N ALA A 77 10.87 -12.37 -3.48
CA ALA A 77 10.33 -11.31 -4.31
C ALA A 77 10.88 -11.36 -5.75
N PRO A 78 10.23 -10.68 -6.71
CA PRO A 78 10.68 -10.62 -8.11
C PRO A 78 12.13 -10.12 -8.30
N ASN A 79 12.64 -9.30 -7.38
CA ASN A 79 14.02 -8.82 -7.36
C ASN A 79 15.02 -9.81 -6.74
N GLY A 80 14.59 -11.01 -6.38
CA GLY A 80 15.41 -12.05 -5.77
C GLY A 80 15.67 -11.86 -4.27
N LYS A 81 15.21 -10.77 -3.65
CA LYS A 81 15.29 -10.59 -2.19
C LYS A 81 14.39 -11.61 -1.49
N GLN A 82 14.84 -12.09 -0.34
CA GLN A 82 14.12 -13.06 0.48
C GLN A 82 13.59 -12.41 1.75
N TYR A 83 12.35 -12.73 2.09
CA TYR A 83 11.63 -12.16 3.21
C TYR A 83 11.08 -13.25 4.13
N GLU A 84 11.11 -12.99 5.43
CA GLU A 84 10.20 -13.64 6.38
C GLU A 84 8.96 -12.76 6.49
N VAL A 85 7.78 -13.34 6.27
CA VAL A 85 6.49 -12.68 6.40
C VAL A 85 5.73 -13.28 7.56
N ARG A 86 5.40 -12.45 8.55
CA ARG A 86 4.53 -12.83 9.66
C ARG A 86 3.17 -12.21 9.50
N THR A 87 2.11 -13.01 9.67
CA THR A 87 0.74 -12.52 9.57
C THR A 87 0.11 -12.38 10.94
N GLN A 88 -0.60 -11.29 11.16
CA GLN A 88 -1.42 -11.08 12.35
C GLN A 88 -2.86 -10.81 11.92
N THR A 89 -3.78 -11.67 12.37
CA THR A 89 -5.21 -11.52 12.08
C THR A 89 -5.94 -10.95 13.29
N TRP A 90 -6.83 -10.00 13.04
CA TRP A 90 -7.66 -9.35 14.02
C TRP A 90 -9.09 -9.89 13.96
N ARG A 91 -9.82 -9.76 15.09
CA ARG A 91 -11.24 -10.16 15.14
C ARG A 91 -12.17 -9.19 14.39
N GLY A 92 -11.70 -7.98 14.12
CA GLY A 92 -12.40 -6.97 13.33
C GLY A 92 -11.87 -6.91 11.90
N SER A 93 -12.60 -6.22 11.02
CA SER A 93 -12.14 -5.89 9.67
C SER A 93 -12.21 -4.38 9.46
N GLN A 94 -11.22 -3.85 8.75
CA GLN A 94 -11.21 -2.50 8.23
C GLN A 94 -11.83 -2.54 6.84
N GLN A 95 -12.89 -1.77 6.61
CA GLN A 95 -13.50 -1.63 5.28
C GLN A 95 -12.81 -0.53 4.49
N CYS A 96 -12.79 -0.69 3.16
CA CYS A 96 -12.37 0.34 2.22
C CYS A 96 -13.20 1.61 2.43
N PRO A 97 -12.55 2.78 2.61
CA PRO A 97 -13.28 4.01 2.90
C PRO A 97 -14.03 4.55 1.67
N TRP A 98 -13.73 4.11 0.45
CA TRP A 98 -14.50 4.45 -0.76
C TRP A 98 -15.82 3.66 -0.91
N LYS A 99 -16.07 2.68 -0.01
CA LYS A 99 -17.30 1.87 -0.01
C LYS A 99 -17.57 1.19 -1.36
N ASP A 100 -16.50 0.72 -1.99
CA ASP A 100 -16.58 0.02 -3.26
C ASP A 100 -17.55 -1.17 -3.16
N ALA A 101 -18.44 -1.29 -4.15
CA ALA A 101 -19.46 -2.35 -4.21
C ALA A 101 -18.87 -3.73 -4.59
N VAL A 102 -17.55 -3.89 -4.56
CA VAL A 102 -16.86 -5.14 -4.87
C VAL A 102 -16.99 -6.15 -3.72
N ASP A 103 -16.60 -7.41 -3.99
CA ASP A 103 -16.53 -8.48 -2.97
C ASP A 103 -15.85 -7.96 -1.69
N TRP A 104 -16.57 -8.04 -0.56
CA TRP A 104 -16.11 -7.58 0.75
C TRP A 104 -14.75 -8.17 1.12
N ARG A 105 -14.41 -9.37 0.64
CA ARG A 105 -13.11 -10.01 0.88
C ARG A 105 -11.94 -9.28 0.21
N ARG A 106 -12.24 -8.49 -0.82
CA ARG A 106 -11.27 -7.69 -1.59
C ARG A 106 -11.30 -6.22 -1.20
N SER A 107 -12.40 -5.72 -0.65
CA SER A 107 -12.55 -4.33 -0.17
C SER A 107 -12.54 -4.20 1.35
N SER A 108 -12.09 -5.23 2.08
CA SER A 108 -11.84 -5.15 3.52
C SER A 108 -10.60 -5.96 3.91
N GLY A 109 -9.95 -5.58 5.00
CA GLY A 109 -8.78 -6.26 5.55
C GLY A 109 -8.91 -6.48 7.04
N ALA A 110 -8.60 -7.69 7.50
CA ALA A 110 -8.56 -8.05 8.94
C ALA A 110 -7.17 -8.54 9.35
N MET A 111 -6.16 -8.35 8.49
CA MET A 111 -4.85 -8.94 8.63
C MET A 111 -3.78 -7.90 8.38
N ASP A 112 -2.73 -7.92 9.18
CA ASP A 112 -1.49 -7.19 8.95
C ASP A 112 -0.38 -8.18 8.59
N MET A 113 0.51 -7.77 7.69
CA MET A 113 1.72 -8.48 7.30
C MET A 113 2.92 -7.71 7.84
N HIS A 114 3.84 -8.41 8.50
CA HIS A 114 5.10 -7.88 8.98
C HIS A 114 6.19 -8.51 8.12
N VAL A 115 6.80 -7.71 7.24
CA VAL A 115 7.74 -8.16 6.23
C VAL A 115 9.17 -7.79 6.63
N THR A 116 10.01 -8.78 6.90
CA THR A 116 11.43 -8.58 7.27
C THR A 116 12.33 -9.15 6.20
N GLU A 117 13.29 -8.35 5.70
CA GLU A 117 14.30 -8.83 4.76
C GLU A 117 15.30 -9.74 5.47
N LYS A 118 15.45 -10.97 4.98
CA LYS A 118 16.35 -11.94 5.61
C LYS A 118 17.79 -11.47 5.53
N GLY A 119 18.48 -11.48 6.67
CA GLY A 119 19.91 -11.17 6.77
C GLY A 119 20.26 -9.68 6.92
N LYS A 120 19.30 -8.75 6.79
CA LYS A 120 19.55 -7.31 7.05
C LYS A 120 19.43 -6.92 8.53
N GLY A 121 18.66 -7.66 9.33
CA GLY A 121 18.42 -7.34 10.74
C GLY A 121 17.63 -6.05 10.96
N ASN A 122 16.85 -5.62 9.97
CA ASN A 122 15.99 -4.44 10.03
C ASN A 122 14.66 -4.72 10.73
N GLU A 123 14.03 -3.66 11.23
CA GLU A 123 12.64 -3.71 11.69
C GLU A 123 11.70 -4.11 10.52
N PRO A 124 10.62 -4.87 10.79
CA PRO A 124 9.67 -5.27 9.77
C PRO A 124 8.93 -4.07 9.18
N VAL A 125 8.66 -4.14 7.88
CA VAL A 125 7.68 -3.25 7.24
C VAL A 125 6.29 -3.80 7.52
N HIS A 126 5.43 -2.96 8.10
CA HIS A 126 4.04 -3.29 8.38
C HIS A 126 3.17 -2.96 7.17
N ILE A 127 2.44 -3.94 6.67
CA ILE A 127 1.57 -3.80 5.49
C ILE A 127 0.18 -4.30 5.84
N ALA A 128 -0.81 -3.40 5.84
CA ALA A 128 -2.20 -3.78 6.03
C ALA A 128 -2.70 -4.63 4.85
N GLY A 129 -3.48 -5.66 5.12
CA GLY A 129 -4.07 -6.51 4.07
C GLY A 129 -5.03 -5.76 3.15
N LEU A 130 -5.57 -4.62 3.61
CA LEU A 130 -6.41 -3.73 2.80
C LEU A 130 -5.59 -2.89 1.79
N LEU A 131 -4.30 -2.69 2.02
CA LEU A 131 -3.48 -1.74 1.27
C LEU A 131 -3.45 -2.03 -0.23
N ARG A 132 -3.34 -3.32 -0.63
CA ARG A 132 -3.36 -3.71 -2.05
C ARG A 132 -4.57 -3.14 -2.77
N HIS A 133 -5.76 -3.24 -2.18
CA HIS A 133 -6.99 -2.75 -2.77
C HIS A 133 -7.03 -1.22 -2.85
N LEU A 134 -6.56 -0.53 -1.80
CA LEU A 134 -6.49 0.93 -1.78
C LEU A 134 -5.58 1.47 -2.89
N ILE A 135 -4.44 0.83 -3.11
CA ILE A 135 -3.53 1.17 -4.20
C ILE A 135 -4.17 0.85 -5.55
N GLU A 136 -4.68 -0.37 -5.72
CA GLU A 136 -5.24 -0.84 -7.00
C GLU A 136 -6.40 0.02 -7.50
N LYS A 137 -7.33 0.39 -6.60
CA LYS A 137 -8.58 1.09 -6.99
C LYS A 137 -8.52 2.60 -6.83
N HIS A 138 -7.67 3.10 -5.93
CA HIS A 138 -7.70 4.51 -5.55
C HIS A 138 -6.33 5.20 -5.64
N GLY A 139 -5.26 4.46 -5.96
CA GLY A 139 -3.90 5.00 -5.96
C GLY A 139 -3.47 5.51 -4.58
N PHE A 140 -4.07 4.99 -3.51
CA PHE A 140 -3.92 5.52 -2.15
C PHE A 140 -3.05 4.59 -1.30
N PHE A 141 -1.93 5.10 -0.80
CA PHE A 141 -0.93 4.35 -0.04
C PHE A 141 -1.05 4.54 1.48
N GLU A 142 -2.24 4.93 1.92
CA GLU A 142 -2.55 5.33 3.29
C GLU A 142 -1.72 6.53 3.80
N GLY A 143 -2.12 7.05 4.95
CA GLY A 143 -1.49 8.12 5.70
C GLY A 143 -1.27 7.70 7.16
N GLY A 144 -0.63 8.56 7.94
CA GLY A 144 -0.40 8.31 9.36
C GLY A 144 0.44 7.06 9.65
N SER A 145 0.09 6.31 10.70
CA SER A 145 0.89 5.19 11.22
C SER A 145 0.86 3.93 10.37
N TYR A 146 -0.12 3.79 9.47
CA TYR A 146 -0.27 2.65 8.56
C TYR A 146 0.22 2.96 7.14
N ARG A 147 0.73 4.17 6.90
CA ARG A 147 1.27 4.57 5.60
C ARG A 147 2.42 3.65 5.19
N VAL A 148 2.34 3.14 3.96
CA VAL A 148 3.45 2.46 3.29
C VAL A 148 3.68 3.16 1.96
N ALA A 149 4.63 4.08 1.93
CA ALA A 149 4.87 4.92 0.76
C ALA A 149 5.28 4.08 -0.49
N PRO A 150 5.01 4.55 -1.72
CA PRO A 150 5.33 3.82 -2.95
C PRO A 150 6.78 3.32 -3.02
N GLU A 151 7.73 4.14 -2.57
CA GLU A 151 9.17 3.85 -2.52
C GLU A 151 9.47 2.61 -1.67
N VAL A 152 8.74 2.43 -0.57
CA VAL A 152 8.94 1.28 0.34
C VAL A 152 8.53 -0.01 -0.35
N ILE A 153 7.39 -0.02 -1.04
CA ILE A 153 6.89 -1.21 -1.72
C ILE A 153 7.78 -1.56 -2.92
N VAL A 154 8.23 -0.56 -3.67
CA VAL A 154 9.16 -0.74 -4.79
C VAL A 154 10.53 -1.23 -4.29
N GLU A 155 11.04 -0.71 -3.16
CA GLU A 155 12.30 -1.21 -2.58
C GLU A 155 12.19 -2.67 -2.13
N LEU A 156 11.05 -3.06 -1.56
CA LEU A 156 10.82 -4.45 -1.14
C LEU A 156 10.67 -5.39 -2.35
N PHE A 157 9.79 -5.07 -3.28
CA PHE A 157 9.31 -6.04 -4.27
C PHE A 157 9.56 -5.65 -5.72
N GLY A 158 9.85 -4.37 -5.98
CA GLY A 158 10.08 -3.84 -7.31
C GLY A 158 11.32 -4.44 -7.94
N THR A 159 11.28 -4.56 -9.27
CA THR A 159 12.43 -4.96 -10.09
C THR A 159 13.20 -3.73 -10.52
N GLU A 160 14.49 -3.87 -10.82
CA GLU A 160 15.24 -2.77 -11.44
C GLU A 160 14.61 -2.42 -12.78
N ARG A 161 13.85 -1.33 -12.82
CA ARG A 161 13.34 -0.74 -14.06
C ARG A 161 14.16 0.48 -14.49
N PHE A 162 15.13 0.92 -13.68
CA PHE A 162 16.06 1.99 -14.00
C PHE A 162 17.45 1.74 -13.37
N PRO A 163 18.56 1.79 -14.14
CA PRO A 163 19.94 1.64 -13.65
C PRO A 163 20.51 2.93 -13.03
N GLY A 164 19.67 3.77 -12.41
CA GLY A 164 20.09 5.02 -11.76
C GLY A 164 20.06 4.86 -10.25
N SER A 165 21.23 4.82 -9.62
CA SER A 165 21.38 4.77 -8.16
C SER A 165 20.60 5.88 -7.45
N LEU A 166 20.01 5.56 -6.30
CA LEU A 166 19.28 6.48 -5.39
C LEU A 166 20.10 7.71 -4.91
N GLU A 167 21.37 7.86 -5.29
CA GLU A 167 22.20 9.01 -4.94
C GLU A 167 21.83 10.32 -5.69
N GLU A 168 20.97 10.29 -6.72
CA GLU A 168 20.61 11.48 -7.50
C GLU A 168 19.29 12.18 -7.08
N VAL A 169 18.52 11.63 -6.13
CA VAL A 169 17.35 12.34 -5.60
C VAL A 169 17.80 13.33 -4.53
N LYS A 170 18.41 14.44 -4.98
CA LYS A 170 18.65 15.60 -4.12
C LYS A 170 17.32 16.12 -3.60
N GLU A 171 17.25 16.30 -2.29
CA GLU A 171 16.09 16.74 -1.52
C GLU A 171 15.28 17.85 -2.23
N PRO A 172 13.94 17.74 -2.31
CA PRO A 172 13.13 18.90 -2.67
C PRO A 172 13.29 19.93 -1.57
N LYS A 173 13.85 21.09 -1.93
CA LYS A 173 13.87 22.25 -1.04
C LYS A 173 12.42 22.65 -0.74
N LEU A 174 12.08 22.66 0.55
CA LEU A 174 10.86 23.24 1.12
C LEU A 174 10.67 24.69 0.69
#